data_AF-A0A0D9Y2D4-F1
#
_entry.id   AF-A0A0D9Y2D4-F1
#
_cell.length_a   1.000
_cell.length_b   1.000
_cell.length_c   1.000
_cell.angle_alpha   90.00
_cell.angle_beta   90.00
_cell.angle_gamma   90.00
#
_symmetry.space_group_name_H-M   'P 1'
#
loop_
_entity.id
_entity.type
_entity.pdbx_description
1 polymer ?
#
loop_
_entity_poly.entity_id
_entity_poly.type
_entity_poly.pdbx_seq_one_letter_code
_entity_poly.pdbx_strand_id
1 'polypeptide(L)'
;MGYIAPELYSRNFGEISYKSDVYSFGMVVLEMVSGRRSWDPSIENQNEVYFPEWIYEKVITEQDFILSREMTEEEKQMVRQLALVALWCIQWNPRNRPSMTKAVNMITGRLQNIQVPPKPFVSYESHPMP
;
A
#
# COMPACT_ATOMS: atom_id res chain seq x y z
N MET A 1 -2.24 12.01 -9.28
CA MET A 1 -2.64 12.29 -7.87
C MET A 1 -2.62 10.99 -7.05
N GLY A 2 -1.45 10.37 -6.83
CA GLY A 2 -1.37 9.06 -6.18
C GLY A 2 -1.03 9.08 -4.68
N TYR A 3 -0.45 10.16 -4.17
CA TYR A 3 0.17 10.17 -2.84
C TYR A 3 -0.65 10.92 -1.79
N ILE A 4 -1.81 11.46 -2.14
CA ILE A 4 -2.61 12.30 -1.24
C ILE A 4 -3.58 11.41 -0.47
N ALA A 5 -3.51 11.47 0.85
CA ALA A 5 -4.39 10.69 1.71
C ALA A 5 -5.87 11.09 1.54
N PRO A 6 -6.82 10.14 1.59
CA PRO A 6 -8.21 10.39 1.27
C PRO A 6 -8.89 11.42 2.20
N GLU A 7 -8.44 11.52 3.45
CA GLU A 7 -8.94 12.49 4.43
C GLU A 7 -8.63 13.96 4.08
N LEU A 8 -7.64 14.22 3.20
CA LEU A 8 -7.39 15.58 2.69
C LEU A 8 -8.46 16.03 1.68
N TYR A 9 -9.11 15.09 1.01
CA TYR A 9 -10.19 15.39 0.07
C TYR A 9 -11.55 15.41 0.76
N SER A 10 -11.78 14.51 1.73
CA SER A 10 -13.03 14.43 2.45
C SER A 10 -12.82 13.98 3.90
N ARG A 11 -13.38 14.77 4.83
CA ARG A 11 -13.37 14.46 6.27
C ARG A 11 -14.13 13.18 6.63
N ASN A 12 -14.92 12.63 5.71
CA ASN A 12 -15.62 11.35 5.92
C ASN A 12 -14.63 10.18 6.06
N PHE A 13 -13.41 10.30 5.53
CA PHE A 13 -12.37 9.27 5.67
C PHE A 13 -11.63 9.33 7.01
N GLY A 14 -11.77 10.44 7.75
CA GLY A 14 -11.13 10.62 9.06
C GLY A 14 -10.58 12.03 9.25
N GLU A 15 -9.88 12.22 10.36
CA GLU A 15 -9.23 13.49 10.69
C GLU A 15 -7.82 13.58 10.09
N ILE A 16 -7.50 14.76 9.55
CA ILE A 16 -6.16 15.08 9.05
C ILE A 16 -5.19 15.09 10.22
N SER A 17 -4.10 14.35 10.10
CA SER A 17 -3.07 14.22 11.12
C SER A 17 -1.75 13.77 10.47
N TYR A 18 -0.73 13.49 11.27
CA TYR A 18 0.52 12.87 10.80
C TYR A 18 0.31 11.53 10.07
N LYS A 19 -0.88 10.91 10.18
CA LYS A 19 -1.27 9.72 9.43
C LYS A 19 -1.40 9.96 7.93
N SER A 20 -1.62 11.20 7.51
CA SER A 20 -1.61 11.59 6.11
C SER A 20 -0.20 11.42 5.52
N ASP A 21 0.86 11.76 6.27
CA ASP A 21 2.24 11.54 5.85
C ASP A 21 2.59 10.04 5.78
N VAL A 22 2.03 9.24 6.71
CA VAL A 22 2.18 7.77 6.67
C VAL A 22 1.59 7.20 5.37
N TYR A 23 0.44 7.72 4.93
CA TYR A 23 -0.16 7.30 3.66
C TYR A 23 0.73 7.64 2.48
N SER A 24 1.19 8.89 2.39
CA SER A 24 2.10 9.35 1.34
C SER A 24 3.38 8.50 1.29
N PHE A 25 3.95 8.19 2.46
CA PHE A 25 5.10 7.30 2.60
C PHE A 25 4.80 5.90 2.03
N GLY A 26 3.66 5.31 2.38
CA GLY A 26 3.24 4.01 1.87
C GLY A 26 3.13 4.00 0.34
N MET A 27 2.55 5.04 -0.25
CA MET A 27 2.44 5.16 -1.71
C MET A 27 3.80 5.26 -2.41
N VAL A 28 4.77 5.99 -1.82
CA VAL A 28 6.15 6.06 -2.33
C VAL A 28 6.85 4.71 -2.22
N VAL A 29 6.68 3.98 -1.12
CA VAL A 29 7.26 2.63 -0.97
C VAL A 29 6.67 1.67 -2.01
N LEU A 30 5.35 1.72 -2.25
CA LEU A 30 4.69 0.92 -3.29
C LEU A 30 5.24 1.21 -4.69
N GLU A 31 5.50 2.48 -4.98
CA GLU A 31 6.14 2.91 -6.24
C GLU A 31 7.54 2.29 -6.38
N MET A 32 8.35 2.35 -5.33
CA MET A 32 9.71 1.79 -5.32
C MET A 32 9.73 0.27 -5.54
N VAL A 33 8.87 -0.47 -4.83
CA VAL A 33 8.85 -1.95 -4.93
C VAL A 33 8.21 -2.46 -6.22
N SER A 34 7.31 -1.68 -6.82
CA SER A 34 6.68 -2.06 -8.08
C SER A 34 7.56 -1.78 -9.31
N GLY A 35 8.61 -0.96 -9.16
CA GLY A 35 9.42 -0.47 -10.28
C GLY A 35 8.63 0.39 -11.27
N ARG A 36 7.42 0.83 -10.90
CA ARG A 36 6.47 1.55 -11.74
C ARG A 36 6.08 2.86 -11.05
N ARG A 37 5.96 3.94 -11.82
CA ARG A 37 5.46 5.21 -11.30
C ARG A 37 3.96 5.12 -11.03
N SER A 38 3.49 5.70 -9.93
CA SER A 38 2.07 5.63 -9.53
C SER A 38 1.12 6.41 -10.47
N TRP A 39 1.68 7.19 -11.40
CA TRP A 39 0.98 7.94 -12.46
C TRP A 39 1.70 7.73 -13.79
N ASP A 40 1.78 6.48 -14.22
CA ASP A 40 2.17 6.18 -15.59
C ASP A 40 0.93 6.28 -16.50
N PRO A 41 0.87 7.23 -17.45
CA PRO A 41 -0.26 7.38 -18.37
C PRO A 41 -0.46 6.18 -19.30
N SER A 42 0.49 5.24 -19.39
CA SER A 42 0.28 3.97 -20.09
C SER A 42 -0.69 3.01 -19.36
N ILE A 43 -1.03 3.31 -18.10
CA ILE A 43 -1.99 2.54 -17.27
C ILE A 43 -3.44 2.93 -17.55
N GLU A 44 -3.71 4.09 -18.18
CA GLU A 44 -5.08 4.46 -18.59
C GLU A 44 -5.69 3.48 -19.62
N ASN A 45 -4.87 2.65 -20.28
CA ASN A 45 -5.31 1.68 -21.28
C ASN A 45 -5.29 0.21 -20.83
N GLN A 46 -4.96 -0.11 -19.57
CA GLN A 46 -5.03 -1.47 -19.04
C GLN A 46 -6.10 -1.54 -17.95
N ASN A 47 -7.35 -1.85 -18.34
CA ASN A 47 -8.49 -2.21 -17.49
C ASN A 47 -8.37 -1.77 -16.02
N GLU A 48 -8.75 -0.52 -15.71
CA GLU A 48 -9.31 0.00 -14.44
C GLU A 48 -8.85 -0.54 -13.07
N VAL A 49 -7.78 -1.32 -12.93
CA VAL A 49 -7.33 -1.82 -11.62
C VAL A 49 -6.47 -0.74 -10.99
N TYR A 50 -7.03 -0.10 -9.96
CA TYR A 50 -6.36 0.89 -9.14
C TYR A 50 -4.97 0.37 -8.72
N PHE A 51 -3.90 1.14 -8.97
CA PHE A 51 -2.50 0.70 -8.80
C PHE A 51 -2.22 0.00 -7.47
N PRO A 52 -2.69 0.52 -6.31
CA PRO A 52 -2.58 -0.17 -5.04
C PRO A 52 -3.34 -1.51 -4.93
N GLU A 53 -4.47 -1.68 -5.60
CA GLU A 53 -5.21 -2.94 -5.67
C GLU A 53 -4.44 -4.00 -6.45
N TRP A 54 -3.84 -3.61 -7.58
CA TRP A 54 -2.97 -4.49 -8.36
C TRP A 54 -1.79 -5.03 -7.54
N ILE A 55 -1.15 -4.18 -6.72
CA ILE A 55 -0.07 -4.63 -5.84
C ILE A 55 -0.59 -5.55 -4.73
N TYR A 56 -1.76 -5.26 -4.17
CA TYR A 56 -2.39 -6.10 -3.14
C TYR A 56 -2.62 -7.53 -3.64
N GLU A 57 -3.20 -7.69 -4.84
CA GLU A 57 -3.44 -9.00 -5.44
C GLU A 57 -2.11 -9.74 -5.73
N LYS A 58 -1.06 -9.03 -6.17
CA LYS A 58 0.27 -9.62 -6.35
C LYS A 58 0.90 -10.11 -5.05
N VAL A 59 0.79 -9.33 -3.98
CA VAL A 59 1.31 -9.69 -2.65
C VAL A 59 0.63 -10.96 -2.11
N ILE A 60 -0.67 -11.12 -2.38
CA ILE A 60 -1.45 -12.28 -1.93
C ILE A 60 -1.18 -13.52 -2.78
N THR A 61 -1.06 -13.34 -4.10
CA THR A 61 -0.82 -14.45 -5.04
C THR A 61 0.64 -14.94 -5.06
N GLU A 62 1.51 -14.32 -4.25
CA GLU A 62 2.95 -14.57 -4.19
C GLU A 62 3.66 -14.46 -5.55
N GLN A 63 3.06 -13.72 -6.48
CA GLN A 63 3.66 -13.51 -7.80
C GLN A 63 4.83 -12.55 -7.71
N ASP A 64 5.91 -12.86 -8.44
CA ASP A 64 7.11 -12.03 -8.48
C ASP A 64 6.75 -10.56 -8.82
N PHE A 65 7.31 -9.66 -8.00
CA PHE A 65 7.30 -8.23 -8.28
C PHE A 65 8.09 -7.98 -9.57
N ILE A 66 7.61 -7.08 -10.42
CA ILE A 66 8.21 -6.79 -11.73
C ILE A 66 9.42 -5.88 -11.53
N LEU A 67 10.42 -6.36 -10.79
CA LEU A 67 11.76 -5.82 -10.93
C LEU A 67 12.40 -6.69 -12.01
N SER A 68 12.77 -6.08 -13.12
CA SER A 68 13.29 -6.72 -14.35
C SER A 68 14.66 -7.38 -14.18
N ARG A 69 15.08 -7.66 -12.94
CA ARG A 69 16.38 -8.23 -12.58
C ARG A 69 16.14 -9.50 -11.76
N GLU A 70 16.95 -10.52 -12.00
CA GLU A 70 17.00 -11.68 -11.14
C GLU A 70 17.27 -11.24 -9.68
N MET A 71 16.33 -11.56 -8.79
CA MET A 71 16.42 -11.27 -7.36
C MET A 71 16.76 -12.54 -6.59
N THR A 72 17.63 -12.41 -5.61
CA THR A 72 17.85 -13.45 -4.58
C THR A 72 16.58 -13.67 -3.75
N GLU A 73 16.45 -14.82 -3.10
CA GLU A 73 15.29 -15.12 -2.24
C GLU A 73 15.20 -14.14 -1.06
N GLU A 74 16.35 -13.69 -0.54
CA GLU A 74 16.42 -12.66 0.50
C GLU A 74 15.87 -11.32 0.00
N GLU A 75 16.22 -10.92 -1.22
CA GLU A 75 15.69 -9.70 -1.84
C GLU A 75 14.17 -9.81 -2.09
N LYS A 76 13.67 -10.96 -2.56
CA LYS A 76 12.23 -11.19 -2.72
C LYS A 76 11.49 -11.04 -1.39
N GLN A 77 12.04 -11.62 -0.32
CA GLN A 77 11.46 -11.49 1.02
C GLN A 77 11.47 -10.04 1.51
N MET A 78 12.53 -9.28 1.26
CA MET A 78 12.59 -7.85 1.59
C MET A 78 11.56 -7.04 0.80
N VAL A 79 11.40 -7.28 -0.50
CA VAL A 79 10.40 -6.60 -1.33
C VAL A 79 8.99 -6.93 -0.86
N ARG A 80 8.70 -8.19 -0.56
CA ARG A 80 7.41 -8.61 -0.01
C ARG A 80 7.13 -7.91 1.32
N GLN A 81 8.13 -7.84 2.21
CA GLN A 81 8.01 -7.14 3.49
C GLN A 81 7.72 -5.65 3.29
N LEU A 82 8.45 -4.97 2.40
CA LEU A 82 8.22 -3.57 2.07
C LEU A 82 6.81 -3.34 1.52
N ALA A 83 6.34 -4.19 0.62
CA ALA A 83 5.00 -4.13 0.05
C ALA A 83 3.92 -4.29 1.14
N LEU A 84 4.06 -5.25 2.06
CA LEU A 84 3.14 -5.45 3.18
C LEU A 84 3.07 -4.22 4.10
N VAL A 85 4.22 -3.66 4.48
CA VAL A 85 4.27 -2.44 5.30
C VAL A 85 3.59 -1.28 4.58
N ALA A 86 3.85 -1.14 3.28
CA ALA A 86 3.28 -0.07 2.48
C ALA A 86 1.75 -0.20 2.37
N LEU A 87 1.23 -1.42 2.16
CA LEU A 87 -0.22 -1.71 2.18
C LEU A 87 -0.89 -1.40 3.54
N TRP A 88 -0.17 -1.60 4.65
CA TRP A 88 -0.62 -1.14 5.97
C TRP A 88 -0.64 0.38 6.10
N CYS A 89 0.32 1.06 5.47
CA CYS A 89 0.43 2.52 5.51
C CYS A 89 -0.67 3.22 4.69
N ILE A 90 -1.16 2.59 3.61
CA ILE A 90 -2.14 3.20 2.69
C ILE A 90 -3.61 2.85 2.98
N GLN A 91 -3.89 2.35 4.19
CA GLN A 91 -5.27 2.06 4.62
C GLN A 91 -6.15 3.31 4.52
N TRP A 92 -7.38 3.19 4.02
CA TRP A 92 -8.30 4.31 3.88
C TRP A 92 -8.57 5.00 5.21
N ASN A 93 -8.89 4.23 6.25
CA ASN A 93 -9.07 4.76 7.59
C ASN A 93 -7.70 5.07 8.24
N PRO A 94 -7.40 6.34 8.58
CA PRO A 94 -6.13 6.74 9.21
C PRO A 94 -5.81 6.01 10.51
N ARG A 95 -6.83 5.53 11.24
CA ARG A 95 -6.67 4.77 12.49
C ARG A 95 -6.06 3.39 12.27
N ASN A 96 -6.26 2.80 11.10
CA ASN A 96 -5.72 1.48 10.77
C ASN A 96 -4.26 1.54 10.30
N ARG A 97 -3.77 2.73 9.93
CA ARG A 97 -2.38 2.92 9.53
C ARG A 97 -1.47 2.77 10.75
N PRO A 98 -0.26 2.20 10.63
CA PRO A 98 0.72 2.17 11.71
C PRO A 98 1.22 3.59 12.06
N SER A 99 1.96 3.75 13.16
CA SER A 99 2.81 4.93 13.34
C SER A 99 4.07 4.80 12.46
N MET A 100 4.75 5.90 12.14
CA MET A 100 6.01 5.82 11.40
C MET A 100 7.07 4.98 12.14
N THR A 101 7.15 5.09 13.46
CA THR A 101 8.02 4.23 14.28
C THR A 101 7.68 2.75 14.10
N LYS A 102 6.40 2.39 14.10
CA LYS A 102 5.96 1.01 13.88
C LYS A 102 6.27 0.56 12.45
N ALA A 103 6.02 1.39 11.44
CA ALA A 103 6.35 1.09 10.05
C ALA A 103 7.86 0.81 9.87
N VAL A 104 8.73 1.63 10.43
CA VAL A 104 10.19 1.42 10.39
C VAL A 104 10.60 0.13 11.13
N ASN A 105 10.00 -0.17 12.29
CA ASN A 105 10.25 -1.43 13.00
C ASN A 105 9.81 -2.65 12.19
N MET A 106 8.72 -2.54 11.43
CA MET A 106 8.28 -3.60 10.51
C MET A 106 9.26 -3.76 9.34
N ILE A 107 9.75 -2.66 8.75
CA ILE A 107 10.72 -2.69 7.63
C ILE A 107 12.08 -3.25 8.06
N THR A 108 12.53 -2.95 9.28
CA THR A 108 13.84 -3.38 9.79
C THR A 108 13.83 -4.80 10.36
N GLY A 109 12.72 -5.54 10.23
CA GLY A 109 12.62 -6.92 10.72
C GLY A 109 12.57 -7.07 12.24
N ARG A 110 12.42 -5.95 12.99
CA ARG A 110 12.25 -5.98 14.45
C ARG A 110 10.90 -6.54 14.88
N LEU A 111 9.93 -6.54 13.96
CA LEU A 111 8.64 -7.19 14.10
C LEU A 111 8.55 -8.32 13.08
N GLN A 112 8.53 -9.56 13.56
CA GLN A 112 8.36 -10.75 12.72
C GLN A 112 6.89 -10.98 12.39
N ASN A 113 6.63 -11.71 11.30
CA ASN A 113 5.30 -12.17 10.87
C ASN A 113 4.27 -11.04 10.65
N ILE A 114 4.60 -10.09 9.78
CA ILE A 114 3.65 -9.06 9.34
C ILE A 114 2.49 -9.74 8.61
N GLN A 115 1.29 -9.64 9.17
CA GLN A 115 0.08 -10.13 8.53
C GLN A 115 -0.28 -9.29 7.30
N VAL A 116 -0.94 -9.91 6.33
CA VAL A 116 -1.52 -9.21 5.19
C VAL A 116 -2.58 -8.24 5.71
N PRO A 117 -2.46 -6.93 5.41
CA PRO A 117 -3.49 -5.96 5.81
C PRO A 117 -4.82 -6.27 5.13
N PRO A 118 -5.96 -5.79 5.66
CA PRO A 118 -7.22 -5.87 4.94
C PRO A 118 -7.13 -5.07 3.63
N LYS A 119 -7.89 -5.51 2.62
CA LYS A 119 -7.96 -4.82 1.32
C LYS A 119 -8.32 -3.35 1.56
N PRO A 120 -7.43 -2.40 1.25
CA PRO A 120 -7.67 -0.99 1.56
C PRO A 120 -8.83 -0.38 0.76
N PHE A 121 -9.23 -1.03 -0.34
CA PHE A 121 -10.09 -0.50 -1.41
C PHE A 121 -11.50 -1.08 -1.41
N VAL A 122 -12.06 -1.44 -0.26
CA VAL A 122 -13.46 -1.90 -0.22
C VAL A 122 -14.34 -0.73 -0.66
N SER A 123 -14.82 -0.80 -1.91
CA SER A 123 -15.91 0.00 -2.43
C SER A 123 -17.11 -0.17 -1.49
N TYR A 124 -17.80 0.94 -1.23
CA TYR A 124 -18.96 1.05 -0.34
C TYR A 124 -20.21 0.29 -0.87
N GLU A 125 -20.04 -0.83 -1.57
CA GLU A 125 -21.12 -1.65 -2.07
C GLU A 125 -21.14 -2.97 -1.32
N SER A 126 -21.81 -2.99 -0.16
CA SER A 126 -22.55 -4.16 0.39
C SER A 126 -22.80 -4.11 1.90
N HIS A 127 -22.85 -2.94 2.55
CA HIS A 127 -23.50 -2.84 3.86
C HIS A 127 -24.58 -1.74 3.83
N PRO A 128 -25.88 -2.10 3.81
CA PRO A 128 -26.93 -1.13 4.08
C PRO A 128 -26.72 -0.65 5.53
N MET A 129 -26.52 0.65 5.70
CA MET A 129 -26.44 1.28 7.01
C MET A 129 -27.79 1.12 7.73
N PRO A 130 -27.81 0.78 9.04
CA PRO A 130 -29.02 0.79 9.85
C PRO A 130 -29.58 2.20 10.07
#